data_AF-A0A1G4B9N8-F1
#
_entry.id   AF-A0A1G4B9N8-F1
#
_cell.length_a   1.000
_cell.length_b   1.000
_cell.length_c   1.000
_cell.angle_alpha   90.00
_cell.angle_beta   90.00
_cell.angle_gamma   90.00
#
_symmetry.space_group_name_H-M   'P 1'
#
loop_
_entity.id
_entity.type
_entity.pdbx_description
1 polymer ?
#
loop_
_entity_poly.entity_id
_entity_poly.type
_entity_poly.pdbx_seq_one_letter_code
_entity_poly.pdbx_strand_id
1 'polypeptide(L)'
;MWPPRYPHERLISEQHACMLNDAVLYNRERLDSGLGDELFENFRNKEYEEQGQYRIILAGALMMRTGAKIKASHFQHLRDLVPKIPCQPGSALPFADLGFRGPGKAQFLAALDNYQPGTPRDFYEPRQD
;
A
#
# COMPACT_ATOMS: atom_id res chain seq x y z
N MET A 1 -8.92 -27.49 -13.23
CA MET A 1 -8.91 -26.05 -13.54
C MET A 1 -9.72 -25.86 -14.81
N TRP A 2 -10.89 -25.23 -14.75
CA TRP A 2 -11.72 -24.98 -15.94
C TRP A 2 -11.20 -23.73 -16.67
N PRO A 3 -11.05 -23.76 -18.01
CA PRO A 3 -10.71 -22.55 -18.75
C PRO A 3 -11.87 -21.53 -18.70
N PRO A 4 -11.60 -20.22 -18.85
CA PRO A 4 -12.63 -19.19 -18.91
C PRO A 4 -13.66 -19.53 -19.99
N ARG A 5 -14.96 -19.39 -19.68
CA ARG A 5 -16.07 -19.85 -20.53
C ARG A 5 -16.22 -19.05 -21.82
N TYR A 6 -15.68 -17.82 -21.90
CA TYR A 6 -15.81 -17.00 -23.09
C TYR A 6 -14.56 -16.16 -23.42
N PRO A 7 -14.21 -15.98 -24.72
CA PRO A 7 -13.04 -15.21 -25.15
C PRO A 7 -13.06 -13.74 -24.71
N HIS A 8 -14.25 -13.12 -24.62
CA HIS A 8 -14.40 -11.72 -24.26
C HIS A 8 -14.07 -11.42 -22.79
N GLU A 9 -14.36 -12.34 -21.86
CA GLU A 9 -13.98 -12.20 -20.44
C GLU A 9 -12.46 -12.22 -20.27
N ARG A 10 -11.78 -13.06 -21.07
CA ARG A 10 -10.32 -13.13 -21.08
C ARG A 10 -9.70 -11.83 -21.61
N LEU A 11 -10.22 -11.32 -22.74
CA LEU A 11 -9.80 -10.03 -23.31
C LEU A 11 -10.02 -8.86 -22.34
N ILE A 12 -11.16 -8.81 -21.64
CA ILE A 12 -11.43 -7.78 -20.62
C ILE A 12 -10.45 -7.91 -19.44
N SER A 13 -10.15 -9.14 -19.00
CA SER A 13 -9.18 -9.38 -17.92
C SER A 13 -7.75 -8.99 -18.32
N GLU A 14 -7.36 -9.25 -19.57
CA GLU A 14 -6.04 -8.90 -20.12
C GLU A 14 -5.91 -7.39 -20.33
N GLN A 15 -6.94 -6.74 -20.88
CA GLN A 15 -7.00 -5.28 -21.01
C GLN A 15 -6.94 -4.59 -19.64
N HIS A 16 -7.68 -5.12 -18.66
CA HIS A 16 -7.65 -4.60 -17.30
C HIS A 16 -6.28 -4.77 -16.64
N ALA A 17 -5.63 -5.92 -16.81
CA ALA A 17 -4.27 -6.15 -16.33
C ALA A 17 -3.25 -5.21 -17.00
N CYS A 18 -3.39 -4.94 -18.30
CA CYS A 18 -2.55 -3.99 -19.03
C CYS A 18 -2.72 -2.57 -18.47
N MET A 19 -3.96 -2.09 -18.35
CA MET A 19 -4.24 -0.75 -17.80
C MET A 19 -3.72 -0.60 -16.36
N LEU A 20 -3.85 -1.65 -15.54
CA LEU A 20 -3.35 -1.64 -14.18
C LEU A 20 -1.81 -1.54 -14.16
N ASN A 21 -1.13 -2.30 -15.02
CA ASN A 21 0.33 -2.25 -15.12
C ASN A 21 0.82 -0.87 -15.59
N ASP A 22 0.17 -0.29 -16.60
CA ASP A 22 0.49 1.06 -17.09
C ASP A 22 0.31 2.11 -15.99
N ALA A 23 -0.79 2.03 -15.23
CA ALA A 23 -1.03 2.89 -14.10
C ALA A 23 0.03 2.69 -12.99
N VAL A 24 0.43 1.46 -12.68
CA VAL A 24 1.48 1.16 -11.70
C VAL A 24 2.82 1.77 -12.11
N LEU A 25 3.21 1.61 -13.38
CA LEU A 25 4.45 2.17 -13.92
C LEU A 25 4.43 3.70 -13.92
N TYR A 26 3.36 4.30 -14.43
CA TYR A 26 3.19 5.76 -14.42
C TYR A 26 3.28 6.35 -13.02
N ASN A 27 2.60 5.74 -12.03
CA ASN A 27 2.64 6.22 -10.66
C ASN A 27 4.03 6.01 -10.03
N ARG A 28 4.70 4.89 -10.31
CA ARG A 28 6.08 4.67 -9.84
C ARG A 28 7.00 5.79 -10.31
N GLU A 29 7.00 6.09 -11.61
CA GLU A 29 7.87 7.12 -12.19
C GLU A 29 7.64 8.48 -11.54
N ARG A 30 6.37 8.86 -11.34
CA ARG A 30 6.01 10.10 -10.65
C ARG A 30 6.45 10.12 -9.19
N LEU A 31 6.29 9.02 -8.47
CA LEU A 31 6.70 8.93 -7.07
C LEU A 31 8.23 8.99 -6.93
N ASP A 32 8.94 8.29 -7.82
CA ASP A 32 10.41 8.26 -7.88
C ASP A 32 11.01 9.60 -8.34
N SER A 33 10.24 10.47 -8.99
CA SER A 33 10.70 11.82 -9.39
C SER A 33 10.83 12.81 -8.22
N GLY A 34 10.59 12.37 -6.98
CA GLY A 34 10.65 13.18 -5.77
C GLY A 34 9.29 13.42 -5.11
N LEU A 35 8.18 13.18 -5.83
CA LEU A 35 6.84 13.35 -5.28
C LEU A 35 6.58 12.43 -4.08
N GLY A 36 7.08 11.20 -4.11
CA GLY A 36 6.92 10.25 -3.00
C GLY A 36 7.60 10.72 -1.72
N ASP A 37 8.76 11.36 -1.85
CA ASP A 37 9.51 11.95 -0.75
C ASP A 37 8.77 13.15 -0.16
N GLU A 38 8.32 14.08 -1.02
CA GLU A 38 7.52 15.24 -0.63
C GLU A 38 6.23 14.81 0.09
N LEU A 39 5.58 13.75 -0.38
CA LEU A 39 4.39 13.18 0.24
C LEU A 39 4.67 12.71 1.67
N PHE A 40 5.78 12.00 1.89
CA PHE A 40 6.18 11.57 3.23
C PHE A 40 6.50 12.74 4.14
N GLU A 41 7.26 13.73 3.67
CA GLU A 41 7.59 14.91 4.48
C GLU A 41 6.33 15.70 4.88
N ASN A 42 5.40 15.92 3.94
CA ASN A 42 4.12 16.58 4.23
C ASN A 42 3.30 15.80 5.27
N PHE A 43 3.21 14.48 5.15
CA PHE A 43 2.44 13.67 6.10
C PHE A 43 3.12 13.53 7.46
N ARG A 44 4.45 13.49 7.53
CA ARG A 44 5.19 13.53 8.79
C ARG A 44 4.98 14.83 9.56
N ASN A 45 4.98 15.97 8.85
CA ASN A 45 4.69 17.26 9.48
C ASN A 45 3.28 17.33 10.08
N LYS A 46 2.38 16.46 9.63
CA LYS A 46 0.99 16.37 10.07
C LYS A 46 0.69 15.08 10.85
N GLU A 47 1.71 14.36 11.31
CA GLU A 47 1.55 13.03 11.91
C GLU A 47 0.61 13.03 13.11
N TYR A 48 0.65 14.10 13.91
CA TYR A 48 -0.13 14.26 15.14
C TYR A 48 -1.51 14.90 14.91
N GLU A 49 -1.85 15.25 13.66
CA GLU A 49 -3.22 15.64 13.31
C GLU A 49 -4.15 14.41 13.35
N GLU A 50 -5.46 14.67 13.29
CA GLU A 50 -6.43 13.60 13.12
C GLU A 50 -6.08 12.75 11.88
N GLN A 51 -5.91 11.44 12.09
CA GLN A 51 -5.52 10.46 11.06
C GLN A 51 -4.13 10.69 10.44
N GLY A 52 -3.29 11.56 11.00
CA GLY A 52 -1.97 11.89 10.46
C GLY A 52 -1.08 10.66 10.27
N GLN A 53 -0.96 9.83 11.30
CA GLN A 53 -0.27 8.55 11.25
C GLN A 53 -0.79 7.62 10.14
N TYR A 54 -2.11 7.62 9.91
CA TYR A 54 -2.72 6.77 8.89
C TYR A 54 -2.38 7.23 7.47
N ARG A 55 -2.29 8.54 7.23
CA ARG A 55 -1.84 9.10 5.94
C ARG A 55 -0.42 8.64 5.59
N ILE A 56 0.47 8.54 6.60
CA ILE A 56 1.83 8.01 6.42
C ILE A 56 1.79 6.53 6.01
N ILE A 57 0.93 5.71 6.65
CA ILE A 57 0.73 4.31 6.26
C ILE A 57 0.23 4.20 4.81
N LEU A 58 -0.75 5.03 4.41
CA LEU A 58 -1.28 5.04 3.05
C LEU A 58 -0.21 5.43 2.02
N ALA A 59 0.64 6.41 2.34
CA ALA A 59 1.78 6.74 1.50
C ALA A 59 2.74 5.55 1.35
N GLY A 60 3.10 4.89 2.46
CA GLY A 60 3.90 3.67 2.42
C GLY A 60 3.25 2.56 1.56
N ALA A 61 1.93 2.39 1.69
CA ALA A 61 1.20 1.37 0.94
C ALA A 61 1.22 1.66 -0.56
N LEU A 62 1.01 2.92 -0.95
CA LEU A 62 1.07 3.37 -2.34
C LEU A 62 2.46 3.16 -2.94
N MET A 63 3.51 3.51 -2.20
CA MET A 63 4.89 3.35 -2.64
C MET A 63 5.22 1.86 -2.85
N MET A 64 4.86 1.00 -1.89
CA MET A 64 5.03 -0.45 -2.03
C MET A 64 4.19 -1.04 -3.17
N ARG A 65 2.93 -0.61 -3.33
CA ARG A 65 2.05 -1.10 -4.40
C ARG A 65 2.59 -0.79 -5.78
N THR A 66 3.20 0.38 -5.95
CA THR A 66 3.81 0.79 -7.22
C THR A 66 5.24 0.28 -7.37
N GLY A 67 5.88 -0.16 -6.29
CA GLY A 67 7.30 -0.51 -6.24
C GLY A 67 8.21 0.72 -6.32
N ALA A 68 7.69 1.91 -6.00
CA ALA A 68 8.48 3.13 -5.90
C ALA A 68 9.51 3.04 -4.76
N LYS A 69 10.60 3.79 -4.88
CA LYS A 69 11.72 3.82 -3.93
C LYS A 69 11.32 4.59 -2.67
N ILE A 70 11.37 3.92 -1.53
CA ILE A 70 11.18 4.55 -0.22
C ILE A 70 12.57 4.84 0.36
N LYS A 71 12.84 6.10 0.73
CA LYS A 71 14.10 6.43 1.42
C LYS A 71 14.21 5.68 2.74
N ALA A 72 15.42 5.33 3.14
CA ALA A 72 15.69 4.58 4.36
C ALA A 72 15.08 5.24 5.63
N SER A 73 15.12 6.57 5.71
CA SER A 73 14.52 7.33 6.83
C SER A 73 13.00 7.15 6.89
N HIS A 74 12.31 7.23 5.76
CA HIS A 74 10.86 7.00 5.65
C HIS A 74 10.50 5.56 5.95
N PHE A 75 11.27 4.62 5.42
CA PHE A 75 11.07 3.20 5.60
C PHE A 75 11.23 2.79 7.07
N GLN A 76 12.27 3.27 7.76
CA GLN A 76 12.46 3.00 9.18
C GLN A 76 11.31 3.55 10.03
N HIS A 77 10.87 4.77 9.74
CA HIS A 77 9.75 5.35 10.46
C HIS A 77 8.43 4.60 10.24
N LEU A 78 8.17 4.06 9.05
CA LEU A 78 7.03 3.18 8.82
C LEU A 78 7.09 1.97 9.75
N ARG A 79 8.27 1.34 9.89
CA ARG A 79 8.46 0.22 10.82
C ARG A 79 8.24 0.62 12.27
N ASP A 80 8.67 1.81 12.66
CA ASP A 80 8.50 2.29 14.04
C ASP A 80 7.05 2.71 14.33
N LEU A 81 6.31 3.15 13.31
CA LEU A 81 4.96 3.69 13.42
C LEU A 81 3.90 2.58 13.48
N VAL A 82 4.00 1.57 12.60
CA VAL A 82 2.97 0.52 12.47
C VAL A 82 2.63 -0.17 13.80
N PRO A 83 3.59 -0.55 14.67
CA PRO A 83 3.29 -1.16 15.95
C PRO A 83 2.46 -0.25 16.87
N LYS A 84 2.68 1.08 16.80
CA LYS A 84 2.06 2.09 17.66
C LYS A 84 0.59 2.38 17.30
N ILE A 85 0.19 2.09 16.07
CA ILE A 85 -1.20 2.27 15.64
C ILE A 85 -2.07 1.19 16.29
N PRO A 86 -3.01 1.56 17.18
CA PRO A 86 -3.90 0.59 17.80
C PRO A 86 -4.87 0.03 16.76
N CYS A 87 -4.81 -1.28 16.53
CA CYS A 87 -5.78 -1.99 15.71
C CYS A 87 -6.65 -2.82 16.64
N GLN A 88 -7.93 -2.48 16.78
CA GLN A 88 -8.85 -3.32 17.52
C GLN A 88 -9.29 -4.49 16.63
N PRO A 89 -9.18 -5.75 17.11
CA PRO A 89 -9.80 -6.88 16.45
C PRO A 89 -11.33 -6.80 16.62
N GLY A 90 -12.09 -6.73 15.53
CA GLY A 90 -13.56 -6.71 15.56
C GLY A 90 -14.20 -5.56 14.78
N SER A 91 -15.47 -5.28 15.09
CA SER A 91 -16.27 -4.19 14.52
C SER A 91 -16.04 -2.88 15.28
N ALA A 92 -15.53 -1.87 14.57
CA ALA A 92 -15.51 -0.50 15.05
C ALA A 92 -16.76 0.25 14.55
N LEU A 93 -17.20 1.27 15.30
CA LEU A 93 -18.23 2.18 14.80
C LEU A 93 -17.74 2.82 13.48
N PRO A 94 -18.58 2.93 12.44
CA PRO A 94 -18.16 3.38 11.11
C PRO A 94 -17.53 4.79 11.12
N PHE A 95 -17.84 5.62 12.11
CA PHE A 95 -17.27 6.96 12.28
C PHE A 95 -15.85 6.97 12.88
N ALA A 96 -15.38 5.83 13.41
CA ALA A 96 -14.04 5.65 13.97
C ALA A 96 -13.25 4.56 13.23
N ASP A 97 -13.74 4.12 12.06
CA ASP A 97 -13.18 3.02 11.29
C ASP A 97 -12.30 3.53 10.14
N LEU A 98 -10.99 3.54 10.36
CA LEU A 98 -10.02 3.95 9.34
C LEU A 98 -9.66 2.84 8.36
N GLY A 99 -10.23 1.63 8.51
CA GLY A 99 -9.95 0.48 7.63
C GLY A 99 -8.60 -0.21 7.86
N PHE A 100 -7.68 0.39 8.63
CA PHE A 100 -6.43 -0.25 9.08
C PHE A 100 -6.68 -1.18 10.26
N ARG A 101 -7.41 -2.27 10.01
CA ARG A 101 -7.76 -3.29 11.00
C ARG A 101 -6.68 -4.36 11.09
N GLY A 102 -6.82 -5.29 12.04
CA GLY A 102 -5.89 -6.41 12.24
C GLY A 102 -5.38 -7.05 10.93
N PRO A 103 -6.27 -7.46 10.01
CA PRO A 103 -5.84 -8.03 8.72
C PRO A 103 -5.05 -7.06 7.84
N GLY A 104 -5.49 -5.80 7.73
CA GLY A 104 -4.80 -4.77 6.94
C GLY A 104 -3.43 -4.40 7.52
N LYS A 105 -3.30 -4.33 8.85
CA LYS A 105 -2.01 -4.14 9.53
C LYS A 105 -1.07 -5.31 9.29
N ALA A 106 -1.58 -6.54 9.36
CA ALA A 106 -0.80 -7.74 9.13
C ALA A 106 -0.30 -7.83 7.68
N GLN A 107 -1.17 -7.53 6.70
CA GLN A 107 -0.82 -7.40 5.29
C GLN A 107 0.23 -6.31 5.05
N PHE A 108 0.07 -5.15 5.70
CA PHE A 108 1.03 -4.05 5.57
C PHE A 108 2.40 -4.38 6.15
N LEU A 109 2.45 -5.05 7.31
CA LEU A 109 3.68 -5.54 7.90
C LEU A 109 4.36 -6.56 6.98
N ALA A 110 3.61 -7.53 6.44
CA ALA A 110 4.14 -8.50 5.48
C ALA A 110 4.69 -7.82 4.23
N ALA A 111 4.01 -6.78 3.73
CA ALA A 111 4.49 -5.97 2.61
C ALA A 111 5.77 -5.21 2.95
N LEU A 112 5.87 -4.62 4.14
CA LEU A 112 7.08 -3.94 4.61
C LEU A 112 8.27 -4.90 4.74
N ASP A 113 8.06 -6.10 5.27
CA ASP A 113 9.13 -7.08 5.47
C ASP A 113 9.66 -7.66 4.16
N ASN A 114 8.81 -7.69 3.12
CA ASN A 114 9.14 -8.20 1.79
C ASN A 114 9.34 -7.10 0.75
N TYR A 115 9.45 -5.82 1.17
CA TYR A 115 9.58 -4.71 0.25
C TYR A 115 10.91 -4.76 -0.51
N GLN A 116 10.83 -4.62 -1.83
CA GLN A 116 11.97 -4.51 -2.73
C GLN A 116 11.74 -3.34 -3.69
N PRO A 117 12.62 -2.33 -3.71
CA PRO A 117 12.50 -1.22 -4.66
C PRO A 117 12.47 -1.71 -6.11
N GLY A 118 11.57 -1.17 -6.92
CA GLY A 118 11.38 -1.56 -8.32
C GLY A 118 10.43 -2.76 -8.53
N THR A 119 10.01 -3.43 -7.46
CA THR A 119 9.04 -4.55 -7.53
C THR A 119 7.70 -4.09 -6.95
N PRO A 120 6.60 -4.01 -7.76
CA PRO A 120 5.28 -3.72 -7.21
C PRO A 120 4.87 -4.81 -6.22
N ARG A 121 4.31 -4.42 -5.08
CA ARG A 121 3.82 -5.37 -4.08
C ARG A 121 2.33 -5.66 -4.25
N ASP A 122 1.96 -6.92 -4.17
CA ASP A 122 0.59 -7.34 -3.90
C ASP A 122 0.40 -7.56 -2.39
N PHE A 123 -0.57 -6.88 -1.79
CA PHE A 123 -0.89 -6.99 -0.36
C PHE A 123 -1.63 -8.29 -0.02
N TYR A 124 -2.08 -9.04 -1.02
CA TYR A 124 -2.60 -10.39 -0.84
C TYR A 124 -1.50 -11.46 -0.80
N GLU A 125 -0.23 -11.07 -0.96
CA GLU A 125 0.92 -11.98 -0.93
C GLU A 125 1.96 -11.58 0.14
N PRO A 126 2.73 -12.54 0.70
CA PRO A 126 2.35 -13.95 0.75
C PRO A 126 1.02 -14.07 1.51
N ARG A 127 0.18 -15.05 1.15
CA ARG A 127 -1.05 -15.28 1.90
C ARG A 127 -0.65 -15.57 3.35
N GLN A 128 -1.19 -14.82 4.29
CA GLN A 128 -1.06 -15.15 5.69
C GLN A 128 -2.13 -16.18 5.99
N ASP A 129 -1.69 -17.42 6.24
CA ASP A 129 -2.54 -18.56 6.60
C ASP A 129 -3.07 -18.43 8.03
#